data_AF-A0A7W1XAV4-F1
#
_entry.id   AF-A0A7W1XAV4-F1
#
_cell.length_a   1.000
_cell.length_b   1.000
_cell.length_c   1.000
_cell.angle_alpha   90.00
_cell.angle_beta   90.00
_cell.angle_gamma   90.00
#
_symmetry.space_group_name_H-M   'P 1'
#
loop_
_entity.id
_entity.type
_entity.pdbx_description
1 polymer ?
#
loop_
_entity_poly.entity_id
_entity_poly.type
_entity_poly.pdbx_seq_one_letter_code
_entity_poly.pdbx_strand_id
1 'polypeptide(L)'
;MMFLALVSVAVWGMADQPLSSFVPVFNMRFLAFLVEIGCVILMLWRGRKAEPLPSLKWAPVLLLGALLVLLFEIVTLEVGGTSDYFAPAFGDYTRAQWYKGFFISLSWIGYSLLCVWLGRSFRQKLILFFAWGSLGLGVLSVMFQGLFLPARINWMPVINIRFAALFISAACLYLYQSKGKALEAKRIWVLLARILLVVLLFELITVEISGIFAHCLWELNTGNPVLQHQIENQKQLALSISWIFYSLLLMLTGIWRKWAWLRWSAISLFGLSILKIFLFDLSSIETLYRIVSFMALGVILLAVSYLYQRYRERF
;
A
#
# COMPACT_ATOMS: atom_id res chain seq x y z
N MET A 1 -39.79 -4.28 -6.21
CA MET A 1 -39.45 -5.54 -6.90
C MET A 1 -38.07 -5.50 -7.54
N MET A 2 -37.75 -4.55 -8.43
CA MET A 2 -36.43 -4.51 -9.10
C MET A 2 -35.21 -4.39 -8.16
N PHE A 3 -35.32 -3.63 -7.06
CA PHE A 3 -34.24 -3.52 -6.05
C PHE A 3 -33.96 -4.85 -5.32
N LEU A 4 -35.01 -5.59 -4.95
CA LEU A 4 -34.87 -6.91 -4.31
C LEU A 4 -34.29 -7.96 -5.27
N ALA A 5 -34.63 -7.87 -6.56
CA ALA A 5 -34.05 -8.72 -7.59
C ALA A 5 -32.53 -8.45 -7.75
N LEU A 6 -32.10 -7.19 -7.77
CA LEU A 6 -30.68 -6.83 -7.82
C LEU A 6 -29.91 -7.31 -6.58
N VAL A 7 -30.47 -7.17 -5.39
CA VAL A 7 -29.85 -7.70 -4.18
C VAL A 7 -29.75 -9.23 -4.23
N SER A 8 -30.76 -9.92 -4.75
CA SER A 8 -30.72 -11.38 -4.88
C SER A 8 -29.70 -11.88 -5.90
N VAL A 9 -29.50 -11.15 -7.00
CA VAL A 9 -28.48 -11.45 -8.02
C VAL A 9 -27.09 -11.18 -7.47
N ALA A 10 -26.91 -10.13 -6.65
CA ALA A 10 -25.63 -9.82 -6.03
C ALA A 10 -25.23 -10.90 -5.02
N VAL A 11 -26.17 -11.34 -4.19
CA VAL A 11 -25.97 -12.44 -3.24
C VAL A 11 -25.64 -13.75 -3.96
N TRP A 12 -26.31 -14.04 -5.08
CA TRP A 12 -25.99 -15.20 -5.92
C TRP A 12 -24.66 -15.08 -6.67
N GLY A 13 -24.30 -13.87 -7.11
CA GLY A 13 -23.02 -13.58 -7.73
C GLY A 13 -21.86 -13.68 -6.74
N MET A 14 -22.09 -13.34 -5.47
CA MET A 14 -21.11 -13.50 -4.40
C MET A 14 -20.97 -14.95 -3.92
N ALA A 15 -21.87 -15.86 -4.31
CA ALA A 15 -21.75 -17.27 -3.96
C ALA A 15 -20.54 -17.89 -4.67
N ASP A 16 -19.72 -18.63 -3.90
CA ASP A 16 -18.52 -19.29 -4.42
C ASP A 16 -18.88 -20.23 -5.57
N GLN A 17 -18.27 -20.00 -6.73
CA GLN A 17 -18.35 -20.93 -7.84
C GLN A 17 -17.31 -22.03 -7.66
N PRO A 18 -17.68 -23.31 -7.84
CA PRO A 18 -16.71 -24.38 -7.78
C PRO A 18 -15.64 -24.17 -8.85
N LEU A 19 -14.37 -24.22 -8.44
CA LEU A 19 -13.19 -23.98 -9.29
C LEU A 19 -13.18 -24.80 -10.58
N SER A 20 -13.80 -26.00 -10.57
CA SER A 20 -13.94 -26.87 -11.75
C SER A 20 -14.75 -26.26 -12.90
N SER A 21 -15.53 -25.21 -12.63
CA SER A 21 -16.37 -24.52 -13.61
C SER A 21 -15.95 -23.07 -13.86
N PHE A 22 -14.87 -22.61 -13.21
CA PHE A 22 -14.42 -21.23 -13.29
C PHE A 22 -13.71 -20.96 -14.62
N VAL A 23 -14.22 -19.97 -15.37
CA VAL A 23 -13.55 -19.41 -16.55
C VAL A 23 -13.27 -17.94 -16.28
N PRO A 24 -12.00 -17.47 -16.38
CA PRO A 24 -11.67 -16.06 -16.20
C PRO A 24 -12.53 -15.16 -17.10
N VAL A 25 -13.14 -14.11 -16.55
CA VAL A 25 -13.89 -13.06 -17.28
C VAL A 25 -15.17 -13.53 -17.99
N PHE A 26 -15.52 -14.82 -17.97
CA PHE A 26 -16.74 -15.36 -18.61
C PHE A 26 -17.50 -16.35 -17.72
N ASN A 27 -17.29 -16.28 -16.42
CA ASN A 27 -18.02 -17.09 -15.46
C ASN A 27 -19.44 -16.52 -15.18
N MET A 28 -20.32 -17.35 -14.59
CA MET A 28 -21.72 -16.94 -14.35
C MET A 28 -21.83 -15.74 -13.38
N ARG A 29 -20.84 -15.56 -12.50
CA ARG A 29 -20.79 -14.43 -11.58
C ARG A 29 -20.51 -13.14 -12.34
N PHE A 30 -19.52 -13.15 -13.22
CA PHE A 30 -19.20 -12.00 -14.08
C PHE A 30 -20.43 -11.57 -14.91
N LEU A 31 -21.16 -12.54 -15.48
CA LEU A 31 -22.40 -12.28 -16.19
C LEU A 31 -23.49 -11.66 -15.29
N ALA A 32 -23.65 -12.15 -14.06
CA ALA A 32 -24.58 -11.59 -13.09
C ALA A 32 -24.26 -10.11 -12.78
N PHE A 33 -22.99 -9.80 -12.48
CA PHE A 33 -22.54 -8.43 -12.25
C PHE A 33 -22.72 -7.54 -13.50
N LEU A 34 -22.49 -8.05 -14.71
CA LEU A 34 -22.73 -7.31 -15.95
C LEU A 34 -24.20 -6.91 -16.11
N VAL A 35 -25.14 -7.81 -15.78
CA VAL A 35 -26.57 -7.52 -15.83
C VAL A 35 -26.91 -6.41 -14.84
N GLU A 36 -26.40 -6.47 -13.61
CA GLU A 36 -26.63 -5.44 -12.58
C GLU A 36 -26.07 -4.09 -12.98
N ILE A 37 -24.83 -4.06 -13.45
CA ILE A 37 -24.18 -2.86 -13.99
C ILE A 37 -25.04 -2.28 -15.13
N GLY A 38 -25.51 -3.13 -16.04
CA GLY A 38 -26.42 -2.74 -17.13
C GLY A 38 -27.72 -2.11 -16.62
N CYS A 39 -28.35 -2.72 -15.61
CA CYS A 39 -29.54 -2.17 -14.98
C CYS A 39 -29.29 -0.80 -14.35
N VAL A 40 -28.20 -0.62 -13.60
CA VAL A 40 -27.85 0.66 -12.96
C VAL A 40 -27.56 1.73 -14.02
N ILE A 41 -26.83 1.40 -15.09
CA ILE A 41 -26.57 2.31 -16.21
C ILE A 41 -27.88 2.73 -16.89
N LEU A 42 -28.80 1.79 -17.14
CA LEU A 42 -30.11 2.08 -17.73
C LEU A 42 -30.94 2.99 -16.82
N MET A 43 -30.90 2.79 -15.50
CA MET A 43 -31.58 3.67 -14.54
C MET A 43 -30.98 5.09 -14.55
N LEU A 44 -29.65 5.21 -14.56
CA LEU A 44 -28.96 6.50 -14.69
C LEU A 44 -29.32 7.20 -16.00
N TRP A 45 -29.35 6.47 -17.11
CA TRP A 45 -29.69 7.01 -18.43
C TRP A 45 -31.13 7.50 -18.51
N ARG A 46 -32.10 6.71 -18.01
CA ARG A 46 -33.51 7.13 -17.92
C ARG A 46 -33.68 8.33 -16.98
N GLY A 47 -32.99 8.31 -15.84
CA GLY A 47 -33.05 9.39 -14.84
C GLY A 47 -32.56 10.75 -15.36
N ARG A 48 -31.70 10.79 -16.39
CA ARG A 48 -31.29 12.05 -17.04
C ARG A 48 -32.41 12.71 -17.87
N LYS A 49 -33.40 11.94 -18.31
CA LYS A 49 -34.49 12.42 -19.18
C LYS A 49 -35.76 12.81 -18.39
N ALA A 50 -35.84 12.42 -17.12
CA ALA A 50 -36.99 12.67 -16.27
C ALA A 50 -36.71 13.83 -15.30
N GLU A 51 -37.70 14.67 -15.03
CA GLU A 51 -37.61 15.62 -13.92
C GLU A 51 -37.61 14.84 -12.60
N PRO A 52 -36.58 15.01 -11.75
CA PRO A 52 -36.49 14.25 -10.52
C PRO A 52 -37.55 14.74 -9.53
N LEU A 53 -38.36 13.81 -9.01
CA LEU A 53 -39.23 14.06 -7.86
C LEU A 53 -38.40 14.63 -6.69
N PRO A 54 -38.90 15.62 -5.92
CA PRO A 54 -38.15 16.23 -4.83
C PRO A 54 -37.61 15.24 -3.79
N SER A 55 -38.34 14.14 -3.55
CA SER A 55 -37.95 13.04 -2.66
C SER A 55 -36.80 12.18 -3.21
N LEU A 56 -36.54 12.20 -4.52
CA LEU A 56 -35.57 11.34 -5.21
C LEU A 56 -34.36 12.11 -5.77
N LYS A 57 -34.14 13.35 -5.35
CA LYS A 57 -33.00 14.18 -5.79
C LYS A 57 -31.62 13.55 -5.60
N TRP A 58 -31.48 12.63 -4.64
CA TRP A 58 -30.23 11.91 -4.36
C TRP A 58 -30.04 10.63 -5.17
N ALA A 59 -31.08 10.15 -5.87
CA ALA A 59 -31.05 8.87 -6.57
C ALA A 59 -29.91 8.75 -7.59
N PRO A 60 -29.59 9.77 -8.43
CA PRO A 60 -28.47 9.66 -9.38
C PRO A 60 -27.11 9.51 -8.70
N VAL A 61 -26.92 10.15 -7.54
CA VAL A 61 -25.67 10.06 -6.76
C VAL A 61 -25.54 8.67 -6.15
N LEU A 62 -26.63 8.14 -5.58
CA LEU A 62 -26.67 6.78 -5.02
C LEU A 62 -26.44 5.71 -6.09
N LEU A 63 -27.08 5.85 -7.26
CA LEU A 63 -26.90 4.93 -8.38
C LEU A 63 -25.47 4.97 -8.93
N LEU A 64 -24.87 6.15 -9.05
CA LEU A 64 -23.46 6.27 -9.44
C LEU A 64 -22.52 5.64 -8.40
N GLY A 65 -22.81 5.84 -7.11
CA GLY A 65 -22.08 5.18 -6.02
C GLY A 65 -22.18 3.66 -6.10
N ALA A 66 -23.39 3.13 -6.30
CA ALA A 66 -23.64 1.70 -6.47
C ALA A 66 -22.89 1.14 -7.68
N LEU A 67 -22.90 1.84 -8.81
CA LEU A 67 -22.14 1.46 -10.01
C LEU A 67 -20.63 1.35 -9.71
N LEU A 68 -20.07 2.32 -8.99
CA LEU A 68 -18.65 2.31 -8.62
C LEU A 68 -18.33 1.12 -7.70
N VAL A 69 -19.18 0.81 -6.73
CA VAL A 69 -19.03 -0.35 -5.84
C VAL A 69 -19.09 -1.66 -6.64
N LEU A 70 -20.09 -1.83 -7.51
CA LEU A 70 -20.23 -3.04 -8.33
C LEU A 70 -19.00 -3.25 -9.23
N LEU A 71 -18.49 -2.17 -9.84
CA LEU A 71 -17.26 -2.23 -10.64
C LEU A 71 -16.02 -2.55 -9.80
N PHE A 72 -15.98 -2.14 -8.54
CA PHE A 72 -14.90 -2.49 -7.62
C PHE A 72 -14.97 -3.96 -7.18
N GLU A 73 -16.17 -4.45 -6.88
CA GLU A 73 -16.45 -5.83 -6.48
C GLU A 73 -16.14 -6.81 -7.59
N ILE A 74 -16.63 -6.57 -8.82
CA ILE A 74 -16.37 -7.46 -9.96
C ILE A 74 -14.86 -7.58 -10.22
N VAL A 75 -14.09 -6.49 -10.15
CA VAL A 75 -12.63 -6.52 -10.32
C VAL A 75 -11.98 -7.35 -9.21
N THR A 76 -12.39 -7.14 -7.95
CA THR A 76 -11.85 -7.87 -6.79
C THR A 76 -12.11 -9.37 -6.91
N LEU A 77 -13.35 -9.73 -7.25
CA LEU A 77 -13.80 -11.10 -7.35
C LEU A 77 -13.16 -11.81 -8.54
N GLU A 78 -13.07 -11.17 -9.71
CA GLU A 78 -12.45 -11.77 -10.90
C GLU A 78 -10.95 -11.98 -10.72
N VAL A 79 -10.24 -11.01 -10.14
CA VAL A 79 -8.81 -11.17 -9.86
C VAL A 79 -8.59 -12.25 -8.80
N GLY A 80 -9.44 -12.31 -7.77
CA GLY A 80 -9.40 -13.35 -6.76
C GLY A 80 -9.62 -14.75 -7.33
N GLY A 81 -10.70 -14.94 -8.09
CA GLY A 81 -11.05 -16.23 -8.71
C GLY A 81 -10.03 -16.67 -9.76
N THR A 82 -9.50 -15.73 -10.55
CA THR A 82 -8.41 -16.02 -11.49
C THR A 82 -7.15 -16.45 -10.75
N SER A 83 -6.84 -15.83 -9.61
CA SER A 83 -5.68 -16.22 -8.80
C SER A 83 -5.87 -17.62 -8.19
N ASP A 84 -7.07 -17.97 -7.75
CA ASP A 84 -7.38 -19.32 -7.25
C ASP A 84 -7.31 -20.36 -8.38
N TYR A 85 -7.78 -20.02 -9.58
CA TYR A 85 -7.68 -20.89 -10.77
C TYR A 85 -6.22 -21.21 -11.13
N PHE A 86 -5.33 -20.22 -11.06
CA PHE A 86 -3.89 -20.42 -11.30
C PHE A 86 -3.11 -20.88 -10.06
N ALA A 87 -3.76 -21.03 -8.89
CA ALA A 87 -3.08 -21.43 -7.65
C ALA A 87 -2.25 -22.72 -7.77
N PRO A 88 -2.72 -23.78 -8.45
CA PRO A 88 -1.95 -25.01 -8.62
C PRO A 88 -0.63 -24.81 -9.37
N ALA A 89 -0.54 -23.82 -10.27
CA ALA A 89 0.67 -23.56 -11.06
C ALA A 89 1.85 -23.05 -10.22
N PHE A 90 1.58 -22.54 -9.00
CA PHE A 90 2.62 -22.03 -8.10
C PHE A 90 3.28 -23.14 -7.25
N GLY A 91 2.76 -24.37 -7.28
CA GLY A 91 3.28 -25.54 -6.55
C GLY A 91 3.13 -25.50 -5.02
N ASP A 92 2.83 -24.33 -4.45
CA ASP A 92 2.62 -24.10 -3.03
C ASP A 92 1.36 -23.24 -2.84
N TYR A 93 0.36 -23.80 -2.16
CA TYR A 93 -0.90 -23.13 -1.88
C TYR A 93 -0.70 -21.85 -1.04
N THR A 94 0.24 -21.87 -0.09
CA THR A 94 0.55 -20.70 0.75
C THR A 94 1.08 -19.56 -0.12
N ARG A 95 2.01 -19.87 -1.03
CA ARG A 95 2.54 -18.90 -2.01
C ARG A 95 1.44 -18.31 -2.88
N ALA A 96 0.55 -19.16 -3.40
CA ALA A 96 -0.54 -18.74 -4.25
C ALA A 96 -1.50 -17.77 -3.53
N GLN A 97 -1.85 -18.05 -2.26
CA GLN A 97 -2.74 -17.18 -1.47
C GLN A 97 -2.14 -15.80 -1.22
N TRP A 98 -0.83 -15.73 -1.00
CA TRP A 98 -0.16 -14.44 -0.86
C TRP A 98 -0.12 -13.65 -2.17
N TYR A 99 0.17 -14.30 -3.30
CA TYR A 99 0.15 -13.63 -4.61
C TYR A 99 -1.24 -13.14 -4.98
N LYS A 100 -2.29 -13.91 -4.68
CA LYS A 100 -3.68 -13.49 -4.81
C LYS A 100 -3.93 -12.16 -4.09
N GLY A 101 -3.45 -12.03 -2.85
CA GLY A 101 -3.54 -10.77 -2.11
C GLY A 101 -2.89 -9.59 -2.85
N PHE A 102 -1.70 -9.78 -3.41
CA PHE A 102 -0.98 -8.72 -4.13
C PHE A 102 -1.70 -8.34 -5.42
N PHE A 103 -2.18 -9.33 -6.18
CA PHE A 103 -2.94 -9.08 -7.40
C PHE A 103 -4.25 -8.33 -7.12
N ILE A 104 -5.00 -8.72 -6.09
CA ILE A 104 -6.21 -8.01 -5.67
C ILE A 104 -5.88 -6.56 -5.31
N SER A 105 -4.82 -6.33 -4.53
CA SER A 105 -4.46 -4.98 -4.07
C SER A 105 -3.98 -4.09 -5.22
N LEU A 106 -3.20 -4.65 -6.15
CA LEU A 106 -2.78 -3.96 -7.37
C LEU A 106 -3.98 -3.64 -8.28
N SER A 107 -4.99 -4.52 -8.31
CA SER A 107 -6.23 -4.25 -9.05
C SER A 107 -7.01 -3.07 -8.44
N TRP A 108 -7.02 -2.91 -7.11
CA TRP A 108 -7.63 -1.75 -6.45
C TRP A 108 -6.90 -0.44 -6.79
N ILE A 109 -5.57 -0.48 -6.87
CA ILE A 109 -4.75 0.65 -7.32
C ILE A 109 -5.02 0.95 -8.81
N GLY A 110 -5.10 -0.08 -9.66
CA GLY A 110 -5.49 0.08 -11.07
C GLY A 110 -6.88 0.70 -11.24
N TYR A 111 -7.87 0.21 -10.48
CA TYR A 111 -9.22 0.74 -10.42
C TYR A 111 -9.24 2.22 -10.00
N SER A 112 -8.42 2.59 -9.01
CA SER A 112 -8.30 3.99 -8.57
C SER A 112 -7.83 4.90 -9.71
N LEU A 113 -6.83 4.47 -10.49
CA LEU A 113 -6.28 5.25 -11.61
C LEU A 113 -7.35 5.52 -12.68
N LEU A 114 -8.16 4.50 -12.98
CA LEU A 114 -9.31 4.63 -13.87
C LEU A 114 -10.32 5.64 -13.31
N CYS A 115 -10.64 5.55 -12.02
CA CYS A 115 -11.55 6.48 -11.36
C CYS A 115 -11.02 7.92 -11.35
N VAL A 116 -9.71 8.14 -11.18
CA VAL A 116 -9.13 9.50 -11.33
C VAL A 116 -9.30 10.01 -12.74
N TRP A 117 -9.02 9.18 -13.74
CA TRP A 117 -9.17 9.57 -15.13
C TRP A 117 -10.63 9.93 -15.45
N LEU A 118 -11.58 9.03 -15.15
CA LEU A 118 -13.01 9.26 -15.34
C LEU A 118 -13.52 10.46 -14.54
N GLY A 119 -13.17 10.56 -13.26
CA GLY A 119 -13.60 11.63 -12.37
C GLY A 119 -13.13 13.01 -12.82
N ARG A 120 -11.94 13.10 -13.42
CA ARG A 120 -11.43 14.33 -14.06
C ARG A 120 -12.13 14.62 -15.38
N SER A 121 -12.25 13.62 -16.26
CA SER A 121 -12.88 13.76 -17.58
C SER A 121 -14.34 14.20 -17.48
N PHE A 122 -15.09 13.67 -16.50
CA PHE A 122 -16.49 14.00 -16.26
C PHE A 122 -16.72 15.08 -15.19
N ARG A 123 -15.65 15.60 -14.57
CA ARG A 123 -15.70 16.56 -13.43
C ARG A 123 -16.61 16.11 -12.28
N GLN A 124 -16.64 14.81 -11.98
CA GLN A 124 -17.50 14.21 -10.94
C GLN A 124 -16.74 13.98 -9.64
N LYS A 125 -17.10 14.74 -8.59
CA LYS A 125 -16.45 14.64 -7.26
C LYS A 125 -16.61 13.28 -6.59
N LEU A 126 -17.76 12.61 -6.81
CA LEU A 126 -18.02 11.28 -6.25
C LEU A 126 -17.03 10.24 -6.77
N ILE A 127 -16.74 10.24 -8.08
CA ILE A 127 -15.78 9.31 -8.69
C ILE A 127 -14.37 9.55 -8.13
N LEU A 128 -13.98 10.81 -7.94
CA LEU A 128 -12.70 11.16 -7.33
C LEU A 128 -12.61 10.73 -5.85
N PHE A 129 -13.71 10.78 -5.11
CA PHE A 129 -13.78 10.28 -3.73
C PHE A 129 -13.53 8.76 -3.69
N PHE A 130 -14.20 7.99 -4.55
CA PHE A 130 -13.97 6.55 -4.70
C PHE A 130 -12.54 6.23 -5.16
N ALA A 131 -11.95 7.07 -6.00
CA ALA A 131 -10.56 6.91 -6.42
C ALA A 131 -9.59 7.00 -5.22
N TRP A 132 -9.76 7.98 -4.33
CA TRP A 132 -8.94 8.06 -3.12
C TRP A 132 -9.17 6.90 -2.15
N GLY A 133 -10.43 6.48 -1.99
CA GLY A 133 -10.77 5.35 -1.13
C GLY A 133 -10.11 4.05 -1.60
N SER A 134 -10.29 3.71 -2.88
CA SER A 134 -9.69 2.51 -3.49
C SER A 134 -8.16 2.55 -3.53
N LEU A 135 -7.54 3.72 -3.79
CA LEU A 135 -6.10 3.88 -3.71
C LEU A 135 -5.59 3.63 -2.29
N GLY A 136 -6.22 4.25 -1.29
CA GLY A 136 -5.85 4.08 0.11
C GLY A 136 -5.97 2.62 0.56
N LEU A 137 -7.08 1.95 0.23
CA LEU A 137 -7.29 0.53 0.52
C LEU A 137 -6.25 -0.35 -0.17
N GLY A 138 -5.99 -0.12 -1.47
CA GLY A 138 -4.99 -0.85 -2.24
C GLY A 138 -3.59 -0.72 -1.64
N VAL A 139 -3.17 0.50 -1.33
CA VAL A 139 -1.86 0.75 -0.73
C VAL A 139 -1.74 0.11 0.65
N LEU A 140 -2.72 0.32 1.54
CA LEU A 140 -2.68 -0.26 2.88
C LEU A 140 -2.68 -1.79 2.84
N SER A 141 -3.40 -2.39 1.90
CA SER A 141 -3.40 -3.84 1.69
C SER A 141 -2.04 -4.34 1.20
N VAL A 142 -1.40 -3.65 0.24
CA VAL A 142 -0.03 -3.99 -0.19
C VAL A 142 0.95 -3.89 0.96
N MET A 143 0.87 -2.83 1.78
CA MET A 143 1.74 -2.64 2.95
C MET A 143 1.57 -3.76 3.99
N PHE A 144 0.32 -4.10 4.30
CA PHE A 144 0.04 -5.22 5.20
C PHE A 144 0.68 -6.51 4.66
N GLN A 145 0.45 -6.82 3.39
CA GLN A 145 1.01 -8.04 2.80
C GLN A 145 2.53 -8.02 2.66
N GLY A 146 3.13 -6.85 2.38
CA GLY A 146 4.57 -6.65 2.31
C GLY A 146 5.26 -7.03 3.60
N LEU A 147 4.71 -6.56 4.73
CA LEU A 147 5.18 -6.84 6.09
C LEU A 147 5.02 -8.31 6.49
N PHE A 148 3.88 -8.94 6.15
CA PHE A 148 3.53 -10.27 6.66
C PHE A 148 3.88 -11.45 5.74
N LEU A 149 4.23 -11.20 4.47
CA LEU A 149 4.65 -12.30 3.60
C LEU A 149 5.94 -12.95 4.17
N PRO A 150 6.00 -14.28 4.36
CA PRO A 150 7.22 -14.94 4.82
C PRO A 150 8.34 -14.79 3.79
N ALA A 151 9.51 -14.28 4.20
CA ALA A 151 10.66 -14.03 3.31
C ALA A 151 11.04 -15.24 2.45
N ARG A 152 10.79 -16.45 2.96
CA ARG A 152 11.06 -17.74 2.31
C ARG A 152 10.31 -17.96 0.99
N ILE A 153 9.15 -17.33 0.81
CA ILE A 153 8.22 -17.74 -0.25
C ILE A 153 8.65 -17.29 -1.66
N ASN A 154 9.52 -16.30 -1.83
CA ASN A 154 9.94 -15.82 -3.15
C ASN A 154 11.15 -14.88 -3.10
N TRP A 155 12.30 -15.35 -2.60
CA TRP A 155 13.43 -14.44 -2.43
C TRP A 155 14.33 -14.38 -3.65
N MET A 156 14.23 -13.24 -4.35
CA MET A 156 15.31 -12.63 -5.12
C MET A 156 15.37 -11.16 -4.70
N PRO A 157 16.56 -10.61 -4.36
CA PRO A 157 16.70 -9.20 -4.04
C PRO A 157 16.14 -8.36 -5.18
N VAL A 158 15.30 -7.37 -4.87
CA VAL A 158 14.72 -6.40 -5.82
C VAL A 158 13.77 -7.00 -6.87
N ILE A 159 14.03 -8.20 -7.38
CA ILE A 159 13.25 -8.88 -8.41
C ILE A 159 12.25 -9.82 -7.73
N ASN A 160 11.33 -9.25 -6.96
CA ASN A 160 10.26 -10.00 -6.33
C ASN A 160 8.92 -9.23 -6.39
N ILE A 161 7.82 -9.98 -6.24
CA ILE A 161 6.46 -9.41 -6.35
C ILE A 161 6.18 -8.34 -5.28
N ARG A 162 6.78 -8.45 -4.09
CA ARG A 162 6.58 -7.47 -3.02
C ARG A 162 7.19 -6.14 -3.38
N PHE A 163 8.45 -6.18 -3.83
CA PHE A 163 9.17 -5.01 -4.29
C PHE A 163 8.39 -4.35 -5.41
N ALA A 164 7.95 -5.13 -6.41
CA ALA A 164 7.15 -4.60 -7.51
C ALA A 164 5.84 -3.96 -7.01
N ALA A 165 5.11 -4.61 -6.10
CA ALA A 165 3.85 -4.10 -5.59
C ALA A 165 4.01 -2.81 -4.76
N LEU A 166 5.00 -2.79 -3.87
CA LEU A 166 5.35 -1.60 -3.08
C LEU A 166 5.83 -0.46 -4.00
N PHE A 167 6.72 -0.77 -4.95
CA PHE A 167 7.23 0.23 -5.90
C PHE A 167 6.11 0.83 -6.78
N ILE A 168 5.23 0.00 -7.33
CA ILE A 168 4.06 0.45 -8.10
C ILE A 168 3.15 1.32 -7.23
N SER A 169 2.93 0.94 -5.98
CA SER A 169 2.12 1.71 -5.01
C SER A 169 2.73 3.09 -4.74
N ALA A 170 4.05 3.17 -4.49
CA ALA A 170 4.77 4.43 -4.33
C ALA A 170 4.69 5.29 -5.60
N ALA A 171 4.91 4.70 -6.77
CA ALA A 171 4.85 5.39 -8.05
C ALA A 171 3.45 5.97 -8.31
N CYS A 172 2.40 5.19 -8.05
CA CYS A 172 1.02 5.66 -8.18
C CYS A 172 0.73 6.83 -7.22
N LEU A 173 1.08 6.70 -5.93
CA LEU A 173 0.92 7.79 -4.95
C LEU A 173 1.67 9.06 -5.35
N TYR A 174 2.88 8.93 -5.91
CA TYR A 174 3.66 10.06 -6.40
C TYR A 174 3.00 10.73 -7.61
N LEU A 175 2.54 9.94 -8.59
CA LEU A 175 1.87 10.44 -9.80
C LEU A 175 0.54 11.15 -9.49
N TYR A 176 -0.19 10.67 -8.49
CA TYR A 176 -1.41 11.32 -7.99
C TYR A 176 -1.14 12.74 -7.49
N GLN A 177 0.01 12.94 -6.83
CA GLN A 177 0.41 14.22 -6.27
C GLN A 177 0.99 15.17 -7.32
N SER A 178 1.79 14.67 -8.27
CA SER A 178 2.43 15.49 -9.30
C SER A 178 1.42 16.10 -10.28
N LYS A 179 0.34 15.37 -10.58
CA LYS A 179 -0.79 15.86 -11.39
C LYS A 179 -1.85 16.60 -10.55
N GLY A 180 -1.51 16.98 -9.31
CA GLY A 180 -2.42 17.39 -8.24
C GLY A 180 -2.94 18.83 -8.28
N LYS A 181 -2.52 19.70 -9.22
CA LYS A 181 -3.18 21.02 -9.40
C LYS A 181 -4.66 20.89 -9.79
N ALA A 182 -5.11 19.70 -10.22
CA ALA A 182 -6.46 19.42 -10.70
C ALA A 182 -7.38 18.68 -9.71
N LEU A 183 -6.90 18.30 -8.52
CA LEU A 183 -7.78 17.75 -7.49
C LEU A 183 -8.04 18.81 -6.43
N GLU A 184 -9.29 19.21 -6.25
CA GLU A 184 -9.81 19.89 -5.07
C GLU A 184 -9.72 19.00 -3.80
N ALA A 185 -8.71 18.14 -3.69
CA ALA A 185 -8.48 17.32 -2.53
C ALA A 185 -8.13 18.25 -1.36
N LYS A 186 -8.89 18.14 -0.26
CA LYS A 186 -8.57 18.85 0.99
C LYS A 186 -7.10 18.61 1.35
N ARG A 187 -6.43 19.64 1.87
CA ARG A 187 -5.01 19.64 2.26
C ARG A 187 -4.59 18.40 3.05
N ILE A 188 -5.50 17.86 3.87
CA ILE A 188 -5.30 16.64 4.67
C ILE A 188 -5.02 15.40 3.82
N TRP A 189 -5.73 15.18 2.71
CA TRP A 189 -5.54 13.98 1.86
C TRP A 189 -4.18 13.97 1.17
N VAL A 190 -3.72 15.14 0.75
CA VAL A 190 -2.38 15.30 0.16
C VAL A 190 -1.30 15.05 1.21
N LEU A 191 -1.50 15.53 2.45
CA LEU A 191 -0.57 15.26 3.55
C LEU A 191 -0.54 13.76 3.89
N LEU A 192 -1.69 13.10 3.99
CA LEU A 192 -1.78 11.66 4.23
C LEU A 192 -1.08 10.86 3.13
N ALA A 193 -1.30 11.19 1.85
CA ALA A 193 -0.64 10.52 0.73
C ALA A 193 0.89 10.70 0.75
N ARG A 194 1.39 11.86 1.20
CA ARG A 194 2.83 12.12 1.39
C ARG A 194 3.43 11.30 2.52
N ILE A 195 2.75 11.25 3.66
CA ILE A 195 3.17 10.44 4.79
C ILE A 195 3.18 8.97 4.37
N LEU A 196 2.11 8.51 3.73
CA LEU A 196 1.98 7.14 3.25
C LEU A 196 3.09 6.77 2.26
N LEU A 197 3.46 7.68 1.34
CA LEU A 197 4.59 7.49 0.43
C LEU A 197 5.92 7.30 1.18
N VAL A 198 6.18 8.09 2.22
CA VAL A 198 7.39 7.94 3.05
C VAL A 198 7.40 6.61 3.78
N VAL A 199 6.28 6.26 4.43
CA VAL A 199 6.16 4.99 5.16
C VAL A 199 6.31 3.80 4.22
N LEU A 200 5.78 3.88 3.01
CA LEU A 200 5.86 2.80 2.03
C LEU A 200 7.30 2.57 1.53
N LEU A 201 8.02 3.64 1.22
CA LEU A 201 9.43 3.54 0.83
C LEU A 201 10.31 3.02 1.98
N PHE A 202 9.99 3.41 3.21
CA PHE A 202 10.62 2.88 4.41
C PHE A 202 10.36 1.38 4.61
N GLU A 203 9.11 0.95 4.43
CA GLU A 203 8.73 -0.46 4.47
C GLU A 203 9.49 -1.27 3.42
N LEU A 204 9.57 -0.77 2.19
CA LEU A 204 10.30 -1.43 1.10
C LEU A 204 11.75 -1.71 1.50
N ILE A 205 12.47 -0.72 2.03
CA ILE A 205 13.86 -0.91 2.50
C ILE A 205 13.92 -1.95 3.63
N THR A 206 12.99 -1.87 4.58
CA THR A 206 12.93 -2.77 5.75
C THR A 206 12.66 -4.22 5.33
N VAL A 207 11.72 -4.43 4.41
CA VAL A 207 11.33 -5.75 3.90
C VAL A 207 12.45 -6.36 3.05
N GLU A 208 13.12 -5.58 2.21
CA GLU A 208 14.25 -6.06 1.39
C GLU A 208 15.42 -6.52 2.27
N ILE A 209 15.83 -5.70 3.25
CA ILE A 209 16.90 -6.07 4.20
C ILE A 209 16.48 -7.31 5.00
N SER A 210 15.26 -7.34 5.51
CA SER A 210 14.76 -8.50 6.26
C SER A 210 14.73 -9.76 5.40
N GLY A 211 14.39 -9.63 4.12
CA GLY A 211 14.43 -10.69 3.13
C GLY A 211 15.85 -11.23 2.92
N ILE A 212 16.84 -10.35 2.74
CA ILE A 212 18.25 -10.73 2.55
C ILE A 212 18.73 -11.62 3.70
N PHE A 213 18.56 -11.16 4.94
CA PHE A 213 19.02 -11.92 6.11
C PHE A 213 18.23 -13.21 6.35
N ALA A 214 16.93 -13.22 6.06
CA ALA A 214 16.13 -14.43 6.14
C ALA A 214 16.56 -15.49 5.11
N HIS A 215 17.01 -15.06 3.93
CA HIS A 215 17.58 -15.97 2.94
C HIS A 215 18.94 -16.53 3.40
N CYS A 216 19.84 -15.67 3.90
CA CYS A 216 21.11 -16.13 4.46
C CYS A 216 20.92 -17.19 5.57
N LEU A 217 19.96 -16.97 6.47
CA LEU A 217 19.62 -17.95 7.52
C LEU A 217 19.16 -19.30 6.94
N TRP A 218 18.43 -19.27 5.84
CA TRP A 218 17.92 -20.47 5.20
C TRP A 218 19.00 -21.24 4.45
N GLU A 219 19.85 -20.56 3.68
CA GLU A 219 20.95 -21.19 2.93
C GLU A 219 21.98 -21.84 3.85
N LEU A 220 22.29 -21.18 4.98
CA LEU A 220 23.25 -21.70 5.94
C LEU A 220 22.79 -23.01 6.58
N ASN A 221 21.47 -23.20 6.74
CA ASN A 221 20.83 -24.39 7.31
C ASN A 221 21.59 -24.99 8.53
N THR A 222 22.18 -24.13 9.37
CA THR A 222 23.21 -24.54 10.33
C THR A 222 22.65 -25.30 11.54
N GLY A 223 21.34 -25.19 11.82
CA GLY A 223 20.71 -25.72 13.04
C GLY A 223 21.29 -25.17 14.36
N ASN A 224 22.32 -24.33 14.29
CA ASN A 224 23.07 -23.83 15.43
C ASN A 224 22.43 -22.54 15.95
N PRO A 225 21.86 -22.55 17.17
CA PRO A 225 21.15 -21.40 17.72
C PRO A 225 22.05 -20.17 17.92
N VAL A 226 23.36 -20.37 18.16
CA VAL A 226 24.32 -19.27 18.34
C VAL A 226 24.52 -18.51 17.03
N LEU A 227 24.74 -19.22 15.92
CA LEU A 227 24.90 -18.60 14.61
C LEU A 227 23.62 -17.91 14.14
N GLN A 228 22.45 -18.51 14.40
CA GLN A 228 21.16 -17.89 14.09
C GLN A 228 20.98 -16.56 14.83
N HIS A 229 21.29 -16.54 16.13
CA HIS A 229 21.23 -15.32 16.93
C HIS A 229 22.21 -14.25 16.44
N GLN A 230 23.42 -14.63 16.01
CA GLN A 230 24.39 -13.68 15.46
C GLN A 230 23.89 -13.04 14.16
N ILE A 231 23.30 -13.80 13.25
CA ILE A 231 22.77 -13.27 11.99
C ILE A 231 21.55 -12.38 12.25
N GLU A 232 20.70 -12.75 13.20
CA GLU A 232 19.57 -11.92 13.61
C GLU A 232 20.03 -10.58 14.20
N ASN A 233 21.08 -10.57 15.03
CA ASN A 233 21.69 -9.33 15.53
C ASN A 233 22.26 -8.47 14.39
N GLN A 234 22.95 -9.07 13.43
CA GLN A 234 23.45 -8.36 12.25
C GLN A 234 22.31 -7.76 11.41
N LYS A 235 21.19 -8.48 11.28
CA LYS A 235 19.98 -7.96 10.63
C LYS A 235 19.45 -6.72 11.35
N GLN A 236 19.34 -6.76 12.68
CA GLN A 236 18.85 -5.61 13.46
C GLN A 236 19.75 -4.39 13.27
N LEU A 237 21.07 -4.58 13.31
CA LEU A 237 22.04 -3.51 13.04
C LEU A 237 21.91 -2.95 11.62
N ALA A 238 21.80 -3.81 10.60
CA ALA A 238 21.61 -3.40 9.22
C ALA A 238 20.30 -2.61 9.02
N LEU A 239 19.23 -3.02 9.68
CA LEU A 239 17.96 -2.28 9.69
C LEU A 239 18.13 -0.90 10.34
N SER A 240 18.76 -0.81 11.51
CA SER A 240 18.96 0.47 12.20
C SER A 240 19.85 1.44 11.40
N ILE A 241 20.92 0.94 10.77
CA ILE A 241 21.77 1.74 9.88
C ILE A 241 20.96 2.23 8.67
N SER A 242 20.18 1.36 8.04
CA SER A 242 19.38 1.74 6.87
C SER A 242 18.28 2.75 7.21
N TRP A 243 17.67 2.67 8.39
CA TRP A 243 16.68 3.64 8.86
C TRP A 243 17.30 5.02 9.07
N ILE A 244 18.49 5.09 9.69
CA ILE A 244 19.26 6.33 9.82
C ILE A 244 19.60 6.88 8.43
N PHE A 245 20.14 6.05 7.54
CA PHE A 245 20.52 6.48 6.21
C PHE A 245 19.31 7.00 5.40
N TYR A 246 18.18 6.30 5.47
CA TYR A 246 16.94 6.71 4.83
C TYR A 246 16.42 8.04 5.41
N SER A 247 16.46 8.23 6.74
CA SER A 247 16.09 9.51 7.37
C SER A 247 17.00 10.66 6.90
N LEU A 248 18.30 10.40 6.71
CA LEU A 248 19.24 11.38 6.16
C LEU A 248 18.91 11.73 4.71
N LEU A 249 18.59 10.74 3.87
CA LEU A 249 18.16 10.97 2.49
C LEU A 249 16.87 11.80 2.42
N LEU A 250 15.89 11.52 3.30
CA LEU A 250 14.67 12.33 3.42
C LEU A 250 14.98 13.76 3.82
N MET A 251 15.89 13.96 4.79
CA MET A 251 16.33 15.28 5.21
C MET A 251 16.98 16.01 4.03
N LEU A 252 18.02 15.46 3.42
CA LEU A 252 18.71 16.05 2.27
C LEU A 252 17.75 16.41 1.13
N THR A 253 16.82 15.51 0.80
CA THR A 253 15.78 15.76 -0.21
C THR A 253 14.84 16.89 0.21
N GLY A 254 14.41 16.92 1.46
CA GLY A 254 13.56 17.97 2.03
C GLY A 254 14.24 19.34 2.03
N ILE A 255 15.54 19.39 2.29
CA ILE A 255 16.38 20.60 2.21
C ILE A 255 16.48 21.07 0.75
N TRP A 256 16.93 20.18 -0.14
CA TRP A 256 17.18 20.51 -1.55
C TRP A 256 15.91 20.95 -2.29
N ARG A 257 14.79 20.28 -2.03
CA ARG A 257 13.48 20.61 -2.63
C ARG A 257 12.70 21.67 -1.85
N LYS A 258 13.22 22.17 -0.72
CA LYS A 258 12.54 23.11 0.19
C LYS A 258 11.17 22.60 0.67
N TRP A 259 11.04 21.30 0.90
CA TRP A 259 9.79 20.66 1.32
C TRP A 259 9.78 20.45 2.84
N ALA A 260 9.05 21.31 3.55
CA ALA A 260 8.96 21.26 5.01
C ALA A 260 8.44 19.90 5.54
N TRP A 261 7.47 19.29 4.85
CA TRP A 261 6.89 18.02 5.28
C TRP A 261 7.91 16.87 5.29
N LEU A 262 8.84 16.81 4.32
CA LEU A 262 9.92 15.81 4.30
C LEU A 262 10.89 16.00 5.46
N ARG A 263 11.22 17.25 5.80
CA ARG A 263 12.11 17.56 6.93
C ARG A 263 11.52 17.07 8.24
N TRP A 264 10.23 17.31 8.48
CA TRP A 264 9.54 16.81 9.68
C TRP A 264 9.50 15.28 9.72
N SER A 265 9.16 14.62 8.61
CA SER A 265 9.20 13.15 8.52
C SER A 265 10.60 12.59 8.79
N ALA A 266 11.65 13.25 8.27
CA ALA A 266 13.04 12.87 8.49
C ALA A 266 13.43 12.98 9.97
N ILE A 267 13.09 14.08 10.64
CA ILE A 267 13.37 14.29 12.08
C ILE A 267 12.66 13.23 12.92
N SER A 268 11.37 12.99 12.65
CA SER A 268 10.59 11.96 13.35
C SER A 268 11.21 10.57 13.19
N LEU A 269 11.59 10.21 11.96
CA LEU A 269 12.17 8.89 11.69
C LEU A 269 13.59 8.74 12.26
N PHE A 270 14.40 9.79 12.20
CA PHE A 270 15.73 9.80 12.81
C PHE A 270 15.64 9.62 14.33
N GLY A 271 14.75 10.36 14.99
CA GLY A 271 14.48 10.20 16.42
C GLY A 271 13.99 8.80 16.78
N LEU A 272 13.09 8.22 15.97
CA LEU A 272 12.63 6.84 16.14
C LEU A 272 13.76 5.82 15.99
N SER A 273 14.65 6.02 15.01
CA SER A 273 15.79 5.13 14.77
C SER A 273 16.78 5.15 15.93
N ILE A 274 17.07 6.34 16.46
CA ILE A 274 17.88 6.52 17.66
C ILE A 274 17.26 5.79 18.86
N LEU A 275 15.96 5.99 19.08
CA LEU A 275 15.26 5.35 20.18
C LEU A 275 15.29 3.81 20.04
N LYS A 276 15.12 3.29 18.82
CA LYS A 276 15.22 1.86 18.55
C LYS A 276 16.61 1.33 18.91
N ILE A 277 17.67 1.99 18.46
CA ILE A 277 19.05 1.57 18.75
C ILE A 277 19.29 1.50 20.27
N PHE A 278 18.78 2.46 21.02
CA PHE A 278 18.92 2.47 22.47
C PHE A 278 18.16 1.35 23.18
N LEU A 279 16.91 1.13 22.79
CA LEU A 279 16.05 0.17 23.48
C LEU A 279 16.35 -1.28 23.08
N PHE A 280 16.66 -1.52 21.81
CA PHE A 280 16.75 -2.87 21.24
C PHE A 280 18.18 -3.27 20.89
N ASP A 281 18.95 -2.41 20.22
CA ASP A 281 20.27 -2.82 19.72
C ASP A 281 21.35 -2.77 20.82
N LEU A 282 21.25 -1.80 21.74
CA LEU A 282 22.21 -1.62 22.84
C LEU A 282 21.84 -2.39 24.12
N SER A 283 20.63 -2.94 24.21
CA SER A 283 20.21 -3.74 25.36
C SER A 283 20.89 -5.10 25.40
N SER A 284 21.30 -5.64 24.25
CA SER A 284 22.04 -6.89 24.11
C SER A 284 23.56 -6.77 24.27
N ILE A 285 24.10 -5.56 24.43
CA ILE A 285 25.55 -5.33 24.55
C ILE A 285 25.95 -5.12 26.02
N GLU A 286 27.15 -5.57 26.37
CA GLU A 286 27.79 -5.34 27.67
C GLU A 286 27.77 -3.85 28.07
N THR A 287 27.61 -3.61 29.35
CA THR A 287 27.35 -2.29 29.94
C THR A 287 28.35 -1.21 29.52
N LEU A 288 29.63 -1.56 29.36
CA LEU A 288 30.68 -0.61 29.00
C LEU A 288 30.53 -0.09 27.57
N TYR A 289 30.24 -0.97 26.60
CA TYR A 289 29.97 -0.56 25.22
C TYR A 289 28.69 0.28 25.13
N ARG A 290 27.67 -0.05 25.93
CA ARG A 290 26.45 0.75 26.02
C ARG A 290 26.74 2.20 26.46
N ILE A 291 27.57 2.38 27.49
CA ILE A 291 27.98 3.71 27.96
C ILE A 291 28.73 4.50 26.87
N VAL A 292 29.67 3.86 26.17
CA VAL A 292 30.43 4.50 25.08
C VAL A 292 29.51 4.86 23.90
N SER A 293 28.56 3.99 23.54
CA SER A 293 27.56 4.28 22.50
C SER A 293 26.64 5.44 22.87
N PHE A 294 26.24 5.56 24.14
CA PHE A 294 25.48 6.72 24.63
C PHE A 294 26.26 8.02 24.45
N MET A 295 27.55 8.03 24.82
CA MET A 295 28.39 9.22 24.63
C MET A 295 28.56 9.58 23.16
N ALA A 296 28.89 8.58 22.32
CA ALA A 296 29.05 8.79 20.88
C ALA A 296 27.77 9.34 20.24
N LEU A 297 26.60 8.82 20.62
CA LEU A 297 25.35 9.33 20.11
C LEU A 297 25.05 10.75 20.62
N GLY A 298 25.33 11.04 21.89
CA GLY A 298 25.21 12.40 22.43
C GLY A 298 26.01 13.42 21.61
N VAL A 299 27.25 13.07 21.24
CA VAL A 299 28.08 13.89 20.36
C VAL A 299 27.46 14.07 18.97
N ILE A 300 26.93 12.99 18.37
CA ILE A 300 26.24 13.05 17.06
C ILE A 300 25.02 13.97 17.13
N LEU A 301 24.20 13.84 18.18
CA LEU A 301 23.01 14.67 18.38
C LEU A 301 23.37 16.16 18.53
N LEU A 302 24.41 16.46 19.30
CA LEU A 302 24.92 17.83 19.43
C LEU A 302 25.43 18.37 18.09
N ALA A 303 26.17 17.57 17.32
CA ALA A 303 26.65 17.96 15.99
C ALA A 303 25.50 18.23 15.02
N VAL A 304 24.49 17.37 14.98
CA VAL A 304 23.28 17.54 14.15
C VAL A 304 22.50 18.80 14.57
N SER A 305 22.33 19.01 15.88
CA SER A 305 21.67 20.22 16.41
C SER A 305 22.43 21.49 16.02
N TYR A 306 23.76 21.47 16.16
CA TYR A 306 24.63 22.57 15.77
C TYR A 306 24.54 22.86 14.26
N LEU A 307 24.61 21.83 13.42
CA LEU A 307 24.45 21.95 11.97
C LEU A 307 23.08 22.55 11.60
N TYR A 308 22.00 22.04 12.20
CA TYR A 308 20.66 22.57 11.97
C TYR A 308 20.57 24.06 12.33
N GLN A 309 21.13 24.45 13.47
CA GLN A 309 21.12 25.84 13.93
C GLN A 309 21.99 26.74 13.04
N ARG A 310 23.16 26.26 12.59
CA ARG A 310 24.09 27.01 11.74
C ARG A 310 23.51 27.32 10.37
N TYR A 311 22.72 26.42 9.81
CA TYR A 311 22.09 26.59 8.50
C TYR A 311 20.67 27.17 8.56
N ARG A 312 20.16 27.51 9.76
CA ARG A 312 18.80 28.02 9.98
C ARG A 312 18.47 29.25 9.13
N GLU A 313 19.44 30.11 8.85
CA GLU A 313 19.25 31.32 8.02
C GLU A 313 19.24 31.05 6.50
N ARG A 314 19.61 29.84 6.08
CA ARG A 314 19.49 29.38 4.68
C ARG A 314 18.29 28.43 4.49
N PHE A 315 17.44 28.26 5.51
CA PHE A 315 16.44 27.18 5.62
C PHE A 315 14.97 27.59 5.51
#